data_AF-A0A026VW54-F1
#
_entry.id   AF-A0A026VW54-F1
#
_cell.length_a   1.000
_cell.length_b   1.000
_cell.length_c   1.000
_cell.angle_alpha   90.00
_cell.angle_beta   90.00
_cell.angle_gamma   90.00
#
_symmetry.space_group_name_H-M   'P 1'
#
loop_
_entity.id
_entity.type
_entity.pdbx_description
1 polymer ?
#
loop_
_entity_poly.entity_id
_entity_poly.type
_entity_poly.pdbx_seq_one_letter_code
_entity_poly.pdbx_strand_id
1 'polypeptide(L)'
;VFQTVLLRDKMEKFLLHLVFVAAMLVYSFMANFTGEELIEQYNNMFSAAYSVHWYTAPIRIQKWILFLLQRSSKTHDIKIGGLFVGSLEGFATISTASISYFSVIYSLQK
;
A
#
# COMPACT_ATOMS: atom_id res chain seq x y z
N VAL A 1 26.62 25.29 -28.92
CA VAL A 1 27.06 25.35 -27.50
C VAL A 1 25.94 25.75 -26.54
N PHE A 2 25.19 26.83 -26.77
CA PHE A 2 24.06 27.20 -25.90
C PHE A 2 22.92 26.17 -25.87
N GLN A 3 22.54 25.65 -27.04
CA GLN A 3 21.46 24.67 -27.16
C GLN A 3 21.78 23.33 -26.46
N THR A 4 23.05 22.91 -26.47
CA THR A 4 23.52 21.70 -25.79
C THR A 4 23.57 21.86 -24.27
N VAL A 5 23.81 23.07 -23.75
CA VAL A 5 23.76 23.36 -22.30
C VAL A 5 22.31 23.40 -21.81
N LEU A 6 21.41 24.03 -22.58
CA LEU A 6 19.98 24.10 -22.26
C LEU A 6 19.32 22.70 -22.22
N LEU A 7 19.69 21.83 -23.17
CA LEU A 7 19.16 20.47 -23.25
C LEU A 7 19.63 19.62 -22.05
N ARG A 8 20.88 19.82 -21.60
CA ARG A 8 21.41 19.15 -20.40
C ARG A 8 20.66 19.55 -19.13
N ASP A 9 20.45 20.85 -18.91
CA ASP A 9 19.69 21.37 -17.75
C ASP A 9 18.24 20.86 -17.73
N LYS A 10 17.60 20.77 -18.90
CA LYS A 10 16.24 20.22 -19.02
C LYS A 10 16.18 18.73 -18.66
N MET A 11 17.18 17.95 -19.08
CA MET A 11 17.27 16.52 -18.76
C MET A 11 17.58 16.29 -17.27
N GLU A 12 18.45 17.10 -16.66
CA GLU A 12 18.72 17.04 -15.22
C GLU A 12 17.46 17.32 -14.39
N LYS A 13 16.71 18.38 -14.73
CA LYS A 13 15.44 18.70 -14.06
C LYS A 13 14.39 17.59 -14.21
N PHE A 14 14.30 17.00 -15.40
CA PHE A 14 13.41 15.85 -15.64
C PHE A 14 13.81 14.64 -14.80
N LEU A 15 15.10 14.30 -14.77
CA LEU A 15 15.63 13.21 -13.95
C LEU A 15 15.35 13.42 -12.46
N LEU A 16 15.55 14.63 -11.94
CA LEU A 16 15.25 14.97 -10.54
C LEU A 16 13.77 14.75 -10.20
N HIS A 17 12.85 15.17 -11.08
CA HIS A 17 11.42 14.93 -10.91
C HIS A 17 11.09 13.43 -10.90
N LEU A 18 11.71 12.66 -11.81
CA LEU A 18 11.48 11.23 -11.92
C LEU A 18 11.96 10.49 -10.66
N VAL A 19 13.15 10.85 -10.14
CA VAL A 19 13.69 10.32 -8.89
C VAL A 19 12.79 10.66 -7.71
N PHE A 20 12.27 11.88 -7.64
CA PHE A 20 11.37 12.31 -6.56
C PHE A 20 10.06 11.51 -6.56
N VAL A 21 9.44 11.33 -7.73
CA VAL A 21 8.23 10.52 -7.88
C VAL A 21 8.52 9.05 -7.51
N ALA A 22 9.63 8.50 -7.97
CA ALA A 22 10.03 7.13 -7.60
C ALA A 22 10.23 6.98 -6.08
N ALA A 23 10.87 7.95 -5.42
CA ALA A 23 11.04 7.94 -3.97
C ALA A 23 9.70 7.97 -3.22
N MET A 24 8.75 8.81 -3.66
CA MET A 24 7.40 8.84 -3.09
C MET A 24 6.65 7.51 -3.27
N LEU A 25 6.78 6.88 -4.45
CA LEU A 25 6.18 5.59 -4.73
C LEU A 25 6.77 4.50 -3.83
N VAL A 26 8.09 4.45 -3.67
CA VAL A 26 8.77 3.50 -2.76
C VAL A 26 8.36 3.73 -1.31
N TYR A 27 8.28 4.98 -0.87
CA TYR A 27 7.82 5.30 0.48
C TYR A 27 6.39 4.82 0.72
N SER A 28 5.48 5.10 -0.22
CA SER A 28 4.10 4.62 -0.17
C SER A 28 4.03 3.09 -0.18
N PHE A 29 4.83 2.44 -1.02
CA PHE A 29 4.91 0.98 -1.08
C PHE A 29 5.35 0.37 0.24
N MET A 30 6.43 0.89 0.86
CA MET A 30 6.91 0.42 2.16
C MET A 30 5.86 0.58 3.27
N ALA A 31 5.11 1.69 3.26
CA ALA A 31 4.04 1.92 4.23
C ALA A 31 2.89 0.91 4.06
N ASN A 32 2.47 0.64 2.82
CA ASN A 32 1.42 -0.36 2.54
C ASN A 32 1.89 -1.79 2.86
N PHE A 33 3.12 -2.14 2.47
CA PHE A 33 3.73 -3.44 2.75
C PHE A 33 3.83 -3.73 4.25
N THR A 34 4.33 -2.77 5.03
CA THR A 34 4.40 -2.90 6.49
C THR A 34 3.01 -3.03 7.11
N GLY A 35 2.01 -2.33 6.57
CA GLY A 35 0.61 -2.44 6.99
C GLY A 35 0.04 -3.84 6.78
N GLU A 36 0.25 -4.43 5.61
CA GLU A 36 -0.22 -5.79 5.28
C GLU A 36 0.49 -6.87 6.09
N GLU A 37 1.83 -6.86 6.12
CA GLU A 37 2.63 -7.86 6.84
C GLU A 37 2.27 -7.90 8.33
N LEU A 38 2.07 -6.74 8.96
CA LEU A 38 1.65 -6.64 10.36
C LEU A 38 0.25 -7.21 10.58
N ILE A 39 -0.69 -6.97 9.66
CA ILE A 39 -2.06 -7.49 9.75
C ILE A 39 -2.07 -9.00 9.55
N GLU A 40 -1.33 -9.52 8.57
CA GLU A 40 -1.24 -10.95 8.29
C GLU A 40 -0.59 -11.71 9.44
N GLN A 41 0.51 -11.20 9.99
CA GLN A 41 1.17 -11.80 11.15
C GLN A 41 0.27 -11.77 12.39
N TYR A 42 -0.51 -10.69 12.58
CA TYR A 42 -1.49 -10.62 13.66
C TYR A 42 -2.63 -11.63 13.46
N ASN A 43 -3.14 -11.79 12.24
CA ASN A 43 -4.18 -12.76 11.90
C ASN A 43 -3.70 -14.21 12.09
N ASN A 44 -2.44 -14.51 11.72
CA ASN A 44 -1.85 -15.82 11.93
C ASN A 44 -1.67 -16.14 13.41
N MET A 45 -1.16 -15.18 14.21
CA MET A 45 -1.06 -15.31 15.66
C MET A 45 -2.44 -15.48 16.30
N PHE A 46 -3.45 -14.76 15.79
CA PHE A 46 -4.84 -14.85 16.23
C PHE A 46 -5.45 -16.22 15.90
N SER A 47 -5.22 -16.76 14.71
CA SER A 47 -5.68 -18.10 14.30
C SER A 47 -5.06 -19.19 15.18
N ALA A 48 -3.76 -19.07 15.49
CA ALA A 48 -3.09 -19.96 16.43
C ALA A 48 -3.68 -19.86 17.85
N ALA A 49 -3.97 -18.66 18.34
CA ALA A 49 -4.62 -18.45 19.63
C ALA A 49 -6.07 -18.98 19.67
N TYR A 50 -6.78 -18.94 18.54
CA TYR A 50 -8.13 -19.52 18.40
C TYR A 50 -8.12 -21.05 18.39
N SER A 51 -7.04 -21.66 17.87
CA SER A 51 -6.87 -23.13 17.91
C SER A 51 -6.57 -23.66 19.33
N VAL A 52 -6.02 -22.81 20.19
CA VAL A 52 -5.85 -23.09 21.62
C VAL A 52 -7.21 -23.01 22.34
N HIS A 53 -7.36 -23.71 23.46
CA HIS A 53 -8.57 -23.78 24.28
C HIS A 53 -8.90 -22.43 24.95
N TRP A 54 -9.23 -21.41 24.17
CA TRP A 54 -9.55 -20.04 24.60
C TRP A 54 -10.78 -19.98 25.53
N TYR A 55 -11.63 -21.01 25.49
CA TYR A 55 -12.78 -21.16 26.37
C TYR A 55 -12.41 -21.49 27.82
N THR A 56 -11.18 -21.94 28.07
CA THR A 56 -10.66 -22.21 29.42
C THR A 56 -9.96 -20.96 30.01
N ALA A 57 -9.73 -19.93 29.20
CA ALA A 57 -9.11 -18.70 29.65
C ALA A 57 -10.09 -17.80 30.45
N PRO A 58 -9.59 -16.95 31.36
CA PRO A 58 -10.41 -16.00 32.11
C PRO A 58 -11.35 -15.17 31.23
N ILE A 59 -12.57 -14.88 31.71
CA ILE A 59 -13.63 -14.12 31.00
C ILE A 59 -13.12 -12.80 30.40
N ARG A 60 -12.15 -12.13 31.04
CA ARG A 60 -11.54 -10.92 30.50
C ARG A 60 -10.88 -11.18 29.15
N ILE A 61 -10.06 -12.23 29.06
CA ILE A 61 -9.30 -12.59 27.86
C ILE A 61 -10.24 -13.06 26.75
N GLN A 62 -11.30 -13.82 27.07
CA GLN A 62 -12.34 -14.17 26.10
C GLN A 62 -13.02 -12.94 25.49
N LYS A 63 -13.35 -11.93 26.31
CA LYS A 63 -13.94 -10.67 25.79
C LYS A 63 -12.98 -9.93 24.88
N TRP A 64 -11.69 -9.89 25.20
CA TRP A 64 -10.66 -9.30 24.32
C TRP A 64 -10.55 -10.05 22.99
N ILE A 65 -10.56 -11.38 23.01
CA ILE A 65 -10.52 -12.21 21.79
C ILE A 65 -11.76 -11.99 20.93
N LEU A 66 -12.97 -11.94 21.52
CA LEU A 66 -14.20 -11.63 20.80
C LEU A 66 -14.19 -10.23 20.17
N PHE A 67 -13.69 -9.23 20.90
CA PHE A 67 -13.57 -7.86 20.40
C PHE A 67 -12.56 -7.77 19.25
N LEU A 68 -11.46 -8.51 19.34
CA LEU A 68 -10.46 -8.66 18.29
C LEU A 68 -11.01 -9.40 17.07
N LEU A 69 -11.78 -10.47 17.26
CA LEU A 69 -12.44 -11.21 16.18
C LEU A 69 -13.44 -10.33 15.43
N GLN A 70 -14.24 -9.56 16.16
CA GLN A 70 -15.17 -8.60 15.60
C GLN A 70 -14.46 -7.46 14.85
N ARG A 71 -13.28 -7.04 15.34
CA ARG A 71 -12.47 -5.99 14.72
C ARG A 71 -11.66 -6.47 13.52
N SER A 72 -11.16 -7.71 13.52
CA SER A 72 -10.42 -8.32 12.41
C SER A 72 -11.36 -8.80 11.29
N SER A 73 -12.54 -9.33 11.64
CA SER A 73 -13.58 -9.68 10.67
C SER A 73 -14.16 -8.47 9.94
N LYS A 74 -14.07 -7.27 10.53
CA LYS A 74 -14.14 -6.04 9.74
C LYS A 74 -12.80 -5.93 9.04
N THR A 75 -12.80 -6.29 7.76
CA THR A 75 -11.69 -6.09 6.83
C THR A 75 -10.99 -4.79 7.19
N HIS A 76 -9.71 -4.87 7.55
CA HIS A 76 -8.86 -3.70 7.72
C HIS A 76 -8.58 -3.14 6.32
N ASP A 77 -9.65 -2.80 5.61
CA ASP A 77 -9.60 -1.88 4.50
C ASP A 77 -9.27 -0.54 5.14
N ILE A 78 -7.98 -0.25 5.28
CA ILE A 78 -7.53 1.10 5.57
C ILE A 78 -7.91 1.90 4.33
N LYS A 79 -9.15 2.36 4.28
CA LYS A 79 -9.68 3.13 3.18
C LYS A 79 -9.09 4.53 3.27
N ILE A 80 -7.96 4.75 2.61
CA ILE A 80 -7.39 6.07 2.43
C ILE A 80 -8.39 6.87 1.58
N GLY A 81 -9.03 7.87 2.21
CA GLY A 81 -10.00 8.74 1.56
C GLY A 81 -11.33 8.09 1.14
N GLY A 82 -11.67 6.88 1.63
CA GLY A 82 -12.92 6.19 1.29
C GLY A 82 -12.96 5.56 -0.11
N LEU A 83 -11.98 5.84 -0.96
CA LEU A 83 -11.87 5.37 -2.35
C LEU A 83 -10.80 4.29 -2.52
N PHE A 84 -9.80 4.27 -1.66
CA PHE A 84 -8.61 3.45 -1.87
C PHE A 84 -8.29 2.57 -0.68
N VAL A 85 -8.34 1.25 -0.87
CA VAL A 85 -7.84 0.30 0.13
C VAL A 85 -6.31 0.44 0.14
N GLY A 86 -5.75 0.79 1.31
CA GLY A 86 -4.31 0.80 1.57
C GLY A 86 -3.78 -0.62 1.63
N SER A 87 -3.82 -1.30 0.48
CA SER A 87 -3.27 -2.63 0.23
C SER A 87 -2.23 -2.55 -0.89
N LEU A 88 -1.30 -3.50 -0.90
CA LEU A 88 -0.30 -3.66 -1.96
C LEU A 88 -1.01 -3.89 -3.31
N GLU A 89 -2.13 -4.59 -3.28
CA GLU A 89 -3.01 -4.85 -4.41
C GLU A 89 -3.63 -3.55 -4.97
N GLY A 90 -4.08 -2.65 -4.09
CA GLY A 90 -4.52 -1.33 -4.48
C GLY A 90 -3.40 -0.55 -5.16
N PHE A 91 -2.23 -0.48 -4.54
CA PHE A 91 -1.08 0.24 -5.12
C PHE A 91 -0.71 -0.28 -6.52
N ALA A 92 -0.68 -1.61 -6.71
CA ALA A 92 -0.42 -2.23 -7.99
C ALA A 92 -1.47 -1.84 -9.06
N THR A 93 -2.73 -1.74 -8.67
CA THR A 93 -3.83 -1.34 -9.55
C THR A 93 -3.68 0.12 -10.02
N ILE A 94 -3.36 1.07 -9.12
CA ILE A 94 -3.09 2.47 -9.49
C ILE A 94 -1.89 2.56 -10.44
N SER A 95 -0.81 1.84 -10.12
CA SER A 95 0.41 1.88 -10.91
C SER A 95 0.14 1.40 -12.34
N THR A 96 -0.58 0.28 -12.48
CA THR A 96 -0.97 -0.28 -13.76
C THR A 96 -1.89 0.67 -14.54
N ALA A 97 -2.86 1.27 -13.87
CA ALA A 97 -3.75 2.26 -14.49
C ALA A 97 -2.96 3.49 -14.98
N SER A 98 -2.01 3.98 -14.18
CA SER A 98 -1.18 5.14 -14.52
C SER A 98 -0.33 4.88 -15.77
N ILE A 99 0.29 3.69 -15.87
CA ILE A 99 1.04 3.27 -17.06
C ILE A 99 0.12 3.15 -18.28
N SER A 100 -1.08 2.59 -18.09
CA SER A 100 -2.08 2.47 -19.15
C SER A 100 -2.51 3.84 -19.70
N TYR A 101 -2.87 4.78 -18.81
CA TYR A 101 -3.21 6.15 -19.20
C TYR A 101 -2.05 6.84 -19.92
N PHE A 102 -0.82 6.69 -19.43
CA PHE A 102 0.36 7.24 -20.08
C PHE A 102 0.54 6.68 -21.50
N SER A 103 0.39 5.36 -21.66
CA SER A 103 0.46 4.68 -22.96
C SER A 103 -0.62 5.17 -23.94
N VAL A 104 -1.86 5.35 -23.46
CA VAL A 104 -2.97 5.86 -24.29
C VAL A 104 -2.69 7.29 -24.74
N ILE A 105 -2.29 8.19 -23.82
CA ILE A 105 -1.98 9.58 -24.16
C ILE A 105 -0.83 9.63 -25.17
N TYR A 106 0.22 8.84 -24.96
CA TYR A 106 1.34 8.74 -25.90
C TYR A 106 0.92 8.25 -27.29
N SER A 107 0.01 7.27 -27.33
CA SER A 107 -0.51 6.73 -28.59
C SER A 107 -1.41 7.72 -29.33
N LEU A 108 -2.13 8.59 -28.62
CA LEU A 108 -2.95 9.66 -29.19
C LEU A 108 -2.12 10.87 -29.68
N GLN A 109 -0.90 11.01 -29.15
CA GLN A 109 0.01 12.10 -29.50
C GLN A 109 0.86 11.78 -30.76
N LYS A 110 0.76 10.56 -31.28
CA LYS A 110 1.36 10.08 -32.53
C LYS A 110 0.37 10.18 -33.68
#